data_AF-A0A6B3C7N7-F1
#
_entry.id   AF-A0A6B3C7N7-F1
#
_cell.length_a   1.000
_cell.length_b   1.000
_cell.length_c   1.000
_cell.angle_alpha   90.00
_cell.angle_beta   90.00
_cell.angle_gamma   90.00
#
_symmetry.space_group_name_H-M   'P 1'
#
loop_
_entity.id
_entity.type
_entity.pdbx_description
1 polymer ?
#
loop_
_entity_poly.entity_id
_entity_poly.type
_entity_poly.pdbx_seq_one_letter_code
_entity_poly.pdbx_strand_id
1 'polypeptide(L)'
;RIAMQQAARVSLWVGPPLDRFAVLMTPVIWLLSKSTNGVVRLLGFDPAATSDQITDEELRDLVRSHPDLPEDERRLIDDVFDVGDRSLVEVMRPRADVTFLAADAPIAEAARLVGTLPYSRYPVTGEDFDDIVGFVHVRDLLAPVARAVREAEEDPDTHGREGVVEAIVEVAGTTVGDVTRPIVSLPGTNAVLPTLSTMRRTGAHIAV
;
A
#
# COMPACT_ATOMS: atom_id res chain seq x y z
N ARG A 1 39.31 -16.17 -22.87
CA ARG A 1 38.77 -16.00 -24.25
C ARG A 1 38.73 -17.31 -25.05
N ILE A 2 39.79 -18.14 -25.07
CA ILE A 2 39.81 -19.44 -25.79
C ILE A 2 38.72 -20.42 -25.30
N ALA A 3 38.45 -20.46 -23.99
CA ALA A 3 37.38 -21.31 -23.42
C ALA A 3 35.95 -20.85 -23.79
N MET A 4 35.73 -19.57 -24.07
CA MET A 4 34.40 -19.05 -24.46
C MET A 4 34.07 -19.29 -25.94
N GLN A 5 35.09 -19.44 -26.78
CA GLN A 5 34.91 -19.66 -28.23
C GLN A 5 34.84 -21.14 -28.62
N GLN A 6 35.33 -22.05 -27.77
CA GLN A 6 35.30 -23.50 -27.98
C GLN A 6 34.82 -24.25 -26.73
N ALA A 7 33.74 -23.75 -26.10
CA ALA A 7 33.15 -24.35 -24.89
C ALA A 7 32.90 -25.85 -25.04
N ALA A 8 32.40 -26.31 -26.20
CA ALA A 8 32.10 -27.71 -26.45
C ALA A 8 33.35 -28.62 -26.45
N ARG A 9 34.44 -28.17 -27.08
CA ARG A 9 35.68 -28.97 -27.20
C ARG A 9 36.45 -29.02 -25.88
N VAL A 10 36.46 -27.91 -25.14
CA VAL A 10 37.04 -27.84 -23.80
C VAL A 10 36.24 -28.70 -22.83
N SER A 11 34.91 -28.68 -22.90
CA SER A 11 34.04 -29.50 -22.06
C SER A 11 34.23 -31.01 -22.30
N LEU A 12 34.37 -31.47 -23.55
CA LEU A 12 34.64 -32.88 -23.86
C LEU A 12 35.98 -33.38 -23.32
N TRP A 13 36.98 -32.50 -23.21
CA TRP A 13 38.30 -32.84 -22.67
C TRP A 13 38.32 -32.83 -21.13
N VAL A 14 37.62 -31.87 -20.52
CA VAL A 14 37.64 -31.64 -19.07
C VAL A 14 36.56 -32.43 -18.33
N GLY A 15 35.48 -32.82 -19.00
CA GLY A 15 34.38 -33.60 -18.44
C GLY A 15 34.82 -34.94 -17.83
N PRO A 16 35.45 -35.84 -18.60
CA PRO A 16 35.84 -37.16 -18.08
C PRO A 16 36.78 -37.15 -16.85
N PRO A 17 37.79 -36.26 -16.74
CA PRO A 17 38.58 -36.16 -15.51
C PRO A 17 37.79 -35.56 -14.34
N LEU A 18 36.93 -34.56 -14.59
CA LEU A 18 36.05 -34.01 -13.54
C LEU A 18 35.06 -35.05 -13.01
N ASP A 19 34.47 -35.87 -13.88
CA ASP A 19 33.52 -36.92 -13.47
C ASP A 19 34.20 -37.96 -12.57
N ARG A 20 35.43 -38.39 -12.92
CA ARG A 20 36.21 -39.31 -12.09
C ARG A 20 36.56 -38.69 -10.75
N PHE A 21 36.92 -37.41 -10.73
CA PHE A 21 37.19 -36.69 -9.50
C PHE A 21 35.92 -36.57 -8.64
N ALA A 22 34.78 -36.27 -9.23
CA ALA A 22 33.49 -36.22 -8.54
C ALA A 22 33.15 -37.57 -7.91
N VAL A 23 33.29 -38.67 -8.65
CA VAL A 23 33.06 -40.03 -8.13
C VAL A 23 34.02 -40.37 -6.98
N LEU A 24 35.29 -39.98 -7.09
CA LEU A 24 36.27 -40.16 -6.01
C LEU A 24 35.93 -39.33 -4.76
N MET A 25 35.33 -38.16 -4.94
CA MET A 25 34.89 -37.28 -3.85
C MET A 25 33.53 -37.64 -3.27
N THR A 26 32.70 -38.42 -3.96
CA THR A 26 31.41 -38.91 -3.45
C THR A 26 31.47 -39.49 -2.02
N PRO A 27 32.40 -40.39 -1.65
CA PRO A 27 32.48 -40.90 -0.27
C PRO A 27 32.85 -39.83 0.76
N VAL A 28 33.66 -38.84 0.37
CA VAL A 28 34.05 -37.72 1.23
C VAL A 28 32.86 -36.80 1.47
N ILE A 29 32.14 -36.44 0.40
CA ILE A 29 30.90 -35.65 0.47
C ILE A 29 29.86 -36.37 1.32
N TRP A 30 29.68 -37.68 1.12
CA TRP A 30 28.76 -38.48 1.92
C TRP A 30 29.08 -38.45 3.42
N LEU A 31 30.36 -38.59 3.78
CA LEU A 31 30.81 -38.56 5.17
C LEU A 31 30.57 -37.19 5.81
N LEU A 32 30.90 -36.11 5.10
CA LEU A 32 30.65 -34.74 5.52
C LEU A 32 29.16 -34.48 5.71
N SER A 33 28.31 -34.81 4.74
CA SER A 33 26.87 -34.66 4.84
C SER A 33 26.29 -35.45 6.01
N LYS A 34 26.76 -36.68 6.25
CA LYS A 34 26.36 -37.47 7.42
C LYS A 34 26.77 -36.81 8.74
N SER A 35 27.98 -36.26 8.81
CA SER A 35 28.48 -35.55 9.98
C SER A 35 27.64 -34.30 10.26
N THR A 36 27.45 -33.45 9.25
CA THR A 36 26.59 -32.25 9.35
C THR A 36 25.18 -32.60 9.80
N ASN A 37 24.55 -33.59 9.17
CA ASN A 37 23.21 -34.03 9.55
C ASN A 37 23.14 -34.59 10.98
N GLY A 38 24.24 -35.18 11.46
CA GLY A 38 24.37 -35.61 12.86
C GLY A 38 24.43 -34.43 13.83
N VAL A 39 25.20 -33.39 13.50
CA VAL A 39 25.29 -32.15 14.30
C VAL A 39 23.95 -31.41 14.32
N VAL A 40 23.30 -31.26 13.17
CA VAL A 40 21.97 -30.63 13.05
C VAL A 40 20.93 -31.35 13.92
N ARG A 41 20.94 -32.70 13.90
CA ARG A 41 20.09 -33.52 14.78
C ARG A 41 20.42 -33.34 16.26
N LEU A 42 21.70 -33.23 16.62
CA LEU A 42 22.13 -33.02 18.01
C LEU A 42 21.63 -31.68 18.55
N LEU A 43 21.55 -30.66 17.70
CA LEU A 43 21.02 -29.33 18.01
C LEU A 43 19.47 -29.27 17.98
N GLY A 44 18.79 -30.38 17.66
CA GLY A 44 17.33 -30.48 17.66
C GLY A 44 16.64 -30.02 16.37
N PHE A 45 17.39 -29.78 15.29
CA PHE A 45 16.86 -29.36 14.00
C PHE A 45 16.71 -30.56 13.04
N ASP A 46 15.82 -30.44 12.05
CA ASP A 46 15.62 -31.47 11.02
C ASP A 46 16.58 -31.25 9.83
N PRO A 47 17.55 -32.13 9.57
CA PRO A 47 18.46 -32.01 8.43
C PRO A 47 17.78 -32.22 7.07
N ALA A 48 16.54 -32.72 7.02
CA ALA A 48 15.75 -32.81 5.79
C ALA A 48 14.92 -31.55 5.51
N ALA A 49 14.94 -30.56 6.42
CA ALA A 49 14.38 -29.24 6.16
C ALA A 49 15.31 -28.46 5.23
N THR A 50 15.30 -28.79 3.94
CA THR A 50 15.92 -27.97 2.91
C THR A 50 15.17 -26.65 2.83
N SER A 51 15.74 -25.57 3.34
CA SER A 51 15.29 -24.22 3.02
C SER A 51 15.81 -23.85 1.63
N ASP A 52 15.21 -24.43 0.58
CA ASP A 52 15.32 -23.91 -0.80
C ASP A 52 14.58 -22.57 -0.95
N GLN A 53 14.01 -22.06 0.15
CA GLN A 53 13.38 -20.76 0.23
C GLN A 53 14.47 -19.75 0.56
N ILE A 54 14.77 -18.88 -0.41
CA ILE A 54 15.55 -17.66 -0.19
C ILE A 54 14.85 -16.88 0.92
N THR A 55 15.58 -16.58 1.99
CA THR A 55 15.08 -15.74 3.08
C THR A 55 14.95 -14.29 2.62
N ASP A 56 14.10 -13.51 3.28
CA ASP A 56 13.93 -12.10 2.94
C ASP A 56 15.26 -11.32 3.11
N GLU A 57 16.08 -11.67 4.10
CA GLU A 57 17.41 -11.11 4.30
C GLU A 57 18.36 -11.43 3.14
N GLU A 58 18.37 -12.67 2.66
CA GLU A 58 19.17 -13.08 1.50
C GLU A 58 18.69 -12.39 0.21
N LEU A 59 17.37 -12.21 0.06
CA LEU A 59 16.81 -11.48 -1.07
C LEU A 59 17.22 -10.00 -1.05
N ARG A 60 17.18 -9.35 0.13
CA ARG A 60 17.67 -7.98 0.31
C ARG A 60 19.15 -7.86 -0.02
N ASP A 61 19.97 -8.81 0.42
CA ASP A 61 21.41 -8.81 0.13
C ASP A 61 21.70 -8.97 -1.37
N LEU A 62 20.94 -9.83 -2.06
CA LEU A 62 21.03 -10.01 -3.51
C LEU A 62 20.68 -8.73 -4.28
N VAL A 63 19.66 -7.99 -3.84
CA VAL A 63 19.32 -6.68 -4.44
C VAL A 63 20.41 -5.65 -4.19
N ARG A 64 20.91 -5.53 -2.96
CA ARG A 64 21.93 -4.54 -2.59
C ARG A 64 23.26 -4.75 -3.30
N SER A 65 23.64 -6.01 -3.51
CA SER A 65 24.87 -6.42 -4.16
C SER A 65 24.81 -6.43 -5.69
N HIS A 66 23.66 -6.16 -6.30
CA HIS A 66 23.53 -6.17 -7.75
C HIS A 66 24.24 -4.96 -8.40
N PRO A 67 25.29 -5.18 -9.21
CA PRO A 67 26.13 -4.11 -9.72
C PRO A 67 25.45 -3.22 -10.77
N ASP A 68 24.42 -3.74 -11.44
CA ASP A 68 23.69 -3.02 -12.49
C ASP A 68 22.50 -2.22 -11.94
N LEU A 69 22.19 -2.29 -10.64
CA LEU A 69 21.15 -1.48 -10.01
C LEU A 69 21.72 -0.13 -9.52
N PRO A 70 21.22 1.01 -10.04
CA PRO A 70 21.51 2.33 -9.49
C PRO A 70 21.24 2.41 -7.98
N GLU A 71 21.96 3.30 -7.31
CA GLU A 71 21.80 3.54 -5.87
C GLU A 71 20.36 3.93 -5.50
N ASP A 72 19.73 4.76 -6.33
CA ASP A 72 18.37 5.27 -6.12
C ASP A 72 17.33 4.13 -6.18
N GLU A 73 17.53 3.18 -7.11
CA GLU A 73 16.68 2.00 -7.25
C GLU A 73 16.84 1.04 -6.08
N ARG A 74 18.08 0.86 -5.58
CA ARG A 74 18.35 0.03 -4.39
C ARG A 74 17.66 0.59 -3.15
N ARG A 75 17.71 1.91 -2.94
CA ARG A 75 16.97 2.57 -1.85
C ARG A 75 15.47 2.40 -1.97
N LEU A 76 14.92 2.58 -3.17
CA LEU A 76 13.49 2.38 -3.40
C LEU A 76 13.05 0.95 -3.07
N ILE A 77 13.85 -0.05 -3.46
CA ILE A 77 13.53 -1.46 -3.17
C ILE A 77 13.61 -1.72 -1.65
N ASP A 78 14.64 -1.20 -0.97
CA ASP A 78 14.75 -1.29 0.49
C ASP A 78 13.55 -0.66 1.19
N ASP A 79 13.11 0.54 0.78
CA ASP A 79 11.91 1.20 1.32
C ASP A 79 10.64 0.34 1.12
N VAL A 80 10.53 -0.36 -0.01
CA VAL A 80 9.39 -1.25 -0.28
C VAL A 80 9.39 -2.45 0.65
N PHE A 81 10.55 -3.06 0.90
CA PHE A 81 10.67 -4.14 1.88
C PHE A 81 10.31 -3.66 3.30
N ASP A 82 10.83 -2.49 3.70
CA ASP A 82 10.52 -1.89 5.00
C ASP A 82 9.03 -1.58 5.17
N VAL A 83 8.33 -1.18 4.10
CA VAL A 83 6.88 -0.97 4.13
C VAL A 83 6.11 -2.29 4.15
N GLY A 84 6.63 -3.35 3.55
CA GLY A 84 6.05 -4.68 3.56
C GLY A 84 5.88 -5.27 4.97
N ASP A 85 6.83 -4.98 5.85
CA ASP A 85 6.86 -5.49 7.23
C ASP A 85 6.02 -4.65 8.21
N ARG A 86 5.57 -3.46 7.80
CA ARG A 86 4.82 -2.56 8.68
C ARG A 86 3.34 -2.89 8.72
N SER A 87 2.77 -2.66 9.89
CA SER A 87 1.32 -2.67 10.11
C SER A 87 0.70 -1.29 9.84
N LEU A 88 -0.62 -1.24 9.62
CA LEU A 88 -1.33 0.03 9.43
C LEU A 88 -1.22 0.95 10.64
N VAL A 89 -1.11 0.44 11.86
CA VAL A 89 -0.95 1.27 13.06
C VAL A 89 0.35 2.06 13.09
N GLU A 90 1.39 1.57 12.40
CA GLU A 90 2.69 2.26 12.31
C GLU A 90 2.70 3.40 11.29
N VAL A 91 1.73 3.43 10.37
CA VAL A 91 1.67 4.42 9.28
C VAL A 91 0.38 5.27 9.29
N MET A 92 -0.63 4.88 10.07
CA MET A 92 -1.88 5.63 10.18
C MET A 92 -1.64 6.97 10.87
N ARG A 93 -2.56 7.91 10.61
CA ARG A 93 -2.60 9.14 11.40
C ARG A 93 -3.27 8.86 12.75
N PRO A 94 -2.65 9.26 13.88
CA PRO A 94 -3.30 9.16 15.19
C PRO A 94 -4.63 9.91 15.18
N ARG A 95 -5.64 9.32 15.81
CA ARG A 95 -7.01 9.86 15.78
C ARG A 95 -7.14 11.29 16.30
N ALA A 96 -6.30 11.66 17.28
CA ALA A 96 -6.25 13.02 17.82
C ALA A 96 -5.81 14.08 16.79
N ASP A 97 -5.10 13.65 15.73
CA ASP A 97 -4.60 14.52 14.66
C ASP A 97 -5.51 14.53 13.43
N VAL A 98 -6.67 13.87 13.51
CA VAL A 98 -7.65 13.79 12.42
C VAL A 98 -8.75 14.82 12.65
N THR A 99 -9.02 15.64 11.64
CA THR A 99 -10.18 16.54 11.63
C THR A 99 -11.40 15.79 11.13
N PHE A 100 -12.41 15.68 11.98
CA PHE A 100 -13.71 15.08 11.67
C PHE A 100 -14.73 16.16 11.32
N LEU A 101 -15.72 15.78 10.51
CA LEU A 101 -16.91 16.59 10.26
C LEU A 101 -18.13 15.89 10.85
N ALA A 102 -18.99 16.62 11.55
CA ALA A 102 -20.23 16.06 12.07
C ALA A 102 -21.24 15.88 10.92
N ALA A 103 -22.00 14.77 10.92
CA ALA A 103 -22.97 14.46 9.88
C ALA A 103 -24.12 15.47 9.82
N ASP A 104 -24.51 16.04 10.96
CA ASP A 104 -25.55 17.05 11.10
C ASP A 104 -25.08 18.48 10.82
N ALA A 105 -23.77 18.68 10.60
CA ALA A 105 -23.22 19.99 10.29
C ALA A 105 -23.77 20.52 8.95
N PRO A 106 -24.14 21.81 8.85
CA PRO A 106 -24.51 22.42 7.59
C PRO A 106 -23.36 22.37 6.58
N ILE A 107 -23.64 22.00 5.32
CA ILE A 107 -22.62 21.92 4.27
C ILE A 107 -21.84 23.24 4.13
N ALA A 108 -22.52 24.39 4.25
CA ALA A 108 -21.87 25.70 4.13
C ALA A 108 -20.81 25.94 5.22
N GLU A 109 -21.05 25.46 6.44
CA GLU A 109 -20.08 25.57 7.53
C GLU A 109 -18.91 24.62 7.32
N ALA A 110 -19.20 23.36 6.97
CA ALA A 110 -18.19 22.37 6.64
C ALA A 110 -17.31 22.83 5.47
N ALA A 111 -17.90 23.41 4.41
CA ALA A 111 -17.18 23.94 3.25
C ALA A 111 -16.21 25.08 3.62
N ARG A 112 -16.62 25.99 4.52
CA ARG A 112 -15.73 27.04 5.04
C ARG A 112 -14.58 26.46 5.85
N LEU A 113 -14.87 25.48 6.72
CA LEU A 113 -13.85 24.83 7.54
C LEU A 113 -12.80 24.13 6.67
N VAL A 114 -13.23 23.24 5.77
CA VAL A 114 -12.31 22.48 4.90
C VAL A 114 -11.53 23.36 3.94
N GLY A 115 -12.07 24.54 3.55
CA GLY A 115 -11.37 25.50 2.70
C GLY A 115 -10.09 26.08 3.33
N THR A 116 -9.93 25.96 4.65
CA THR A 116 -8.72 26.37 5.39
C THR A 116 -7.74 25.23 5.64
N LEU A 117 -8.12 24.00 5.29
CA LEU A 117 -7.38 22.78 5.62
C LEU A 117 -6.76 22.15 4.36
N PRO A 118 -5.64 21.42 4.49
CA PRO A 118 -4.87 20.93 3.33
C PRO A 118 -5.38 19.60 2.76
N TYR A 119 -6.42 18.99 3.33
CA TYR A 119 -6.86 17.64 2.95
C TYR A 119 -8.04 17.66 1.98
N SER A 120 -8.10 16.65 1.11
CA SER A 120 -9.19 16.49 0.13
C SER A 120 -10.35 15.64 0.65
N ARG A 121 -10.15 14.90 1.75
CA ARG A 121 -11.12 13.94 2.31
C ARG A 121 -11.14 14.04 3.81
N TYR A 122 -12.34 14.05 4.38
CA TYR A 122 -12.56 14.16 5.81
C TYR A 122 -13.52 13.06 6.28
N PRO A 123 -13.18 12.31 7.34
CA PRO A 123 -14.10 11.36 7.94
C PRO A 123 -15.29 12.10 8.57
N VAL A 124 -16.46 11.48 8.50
CA VAL A 124 -17.72 12.01 9.00
C VAL A 124 -18.14 11.21 10.23
N THR A 125 -18.38 11.91 11.34
CA THR A 125 -18.86 11.34 12.60
C THR A 125 -20.38 11.50 12.71
N GLY A 126 -21.04 10.50 13.29
CA GLY A 126 -22.46 10.54 13.64
C GLY A 126 -22.66 11.18 15.01
N GLU A 127 -23.26 10.42 15.93
CA GLU A 127 -23.61 10.91 17.29
C GLU A 127 -22.38 11.10 18.17
N ASP A 128 -21.42 10.19 18.06
CA ASP A 128 -20.19 10.16 18.85
C ASP A 128 -18.96 10.17 17.94
N PHE A 129 -17.81 10.52 18.51
CA PHE A 129 -16.54 10.44 17.79
C PHE A 129 -16.26 9.02 17.28
N ASP A 130 -16.72 7.99 18.00
CA ASP A 130 -16.53 6.57 17.66
C ASP A 130 -17.46 6.07 16.56
N ASP A 131 -18.51 6.83 16.25
CA ASP A 131 -19.46 6.50 15.21
C ASP A 131 -19.03 7.13 13.88
N ILE A 132 -18.27 6.39 13.08
CA ILE A 132 -17.85 6.84 11.75
C ILE A 132 -18.87 6.41 10.70
N VAL A 133 -19.63 7.38 10.21
CA VAL A 133 -20.67 7.17 9.18
C VAL A 133 -20.05 7.01 7.79
N GLY A 134 -18.94 7.71 7.52
CA GLY A 134 -18.32 7.69 6.20
C GLY A 134 -17.22 8.73 6.04
N PHE A 135 -17.06 9.21 4.82
CA PHE A 135 -16.20 10.34 4.51
C PHE A 135 -16.84 11.27 3.48
N VAL A 136 -16.40 12.53 3.45
CA VAL A 136 -16.77 13.49 2.42
C VAL A 136 -15.54 13.96 1.66
N HIS A 137 -15.68 14.14 0.35
CA HIS A 137 -14.66 14.79 -0.47
C HIS A 137 -14.92 16.30 -0.54
N VAL A 138 -13.87 17.13 -0.51
CA VAL A 138 -14.02 18.60 -0.57
C VAL A 138 -14.85 19.10 -1.76
N ARG A 139 -14.76 18.41 -2.90
CA ARG A 139 -15.58 18.72 -4.08
C ARG A 139 -17.06 18.47 -3.86
N ASP A 140 -17.43 17.48 -3.05
CA ASP A 140 -18.84 17.14 -2.80
C ASP A 140 -19.51 18.16 -1.89
N LEU A 141 -18.74 18.83 -1.03
CA LEU A 141 -19.22 19.95 -0.23
C LEU A 141 -19.53 21.20 -1.08
N LEU A 142 -18.87 21.34 -2.24
CA LEU A 142 -19.04 22.49 -3.14
C LEU A 142 -20.02 22.20 -4.29
N ALA A 143 -20.26 20.93 -4.60
CA ALA A 143 -21.09 20.51 -5.73
C ALA A 143 -22.55 20.98 -5.64
N PRO A 144 -23.23 20.94 -4.47
CA PRO A 144 -24.62 21.42 -4.35
C PRO A 144 -24.75 22.89 -4.73
N VAL A 145 -23.84 23.74 -4.24
CA VAL A 145 -23.81 25.17 -4.55
C VAL A 145 -23.54 25.39 -6.04
N ALA A 146 -22.55 24.69 -6.60
CA ALA A 146 -22.22 24.80 -8.02
C ALA A 146 -23.37 24.35 -8.94
N ARG A 147 -24.16 23.36 -8.51
CA ARG A 147 -25.34 22.86 -9.22
C ARG A 147 -26.48 23.88 -9.16
N ALA A 148 -26.81 24.36 -7.96
CA ALA A 148 -27.82 25.37 -7.72
C ALA A 148 -27.59 26.64 -8.58
N VAL A 149 -26.33 27.09 -8.66
CA VAL A 149 -25.96 28.25 -9.50
C VAL A 149 -26.21 27.97 -11.00
N ARG A 150 -25.85 26.78 -11.50
CA ARG A 150 -26.05 26.43 -12.90
C ARG A 150 -27.53 26.31 -13.27
N GLU A 151 -28.31 25.66 -12.41
CA GLU A 151 -29.75 25.49 -12.62
C GLU A 151 -30.47 26.84 -12.64
N ALA A 152 -30.08 27.79 -11.79
CA ALA A 152 -30.60 29.14 -11.80
C ALA A 152 -30.13 30.00 -13.01
N GLU A 153 -28.99 29.69 -13.61
CA GLU A 153 -28.51 30.34 -14.84
C GLU A 153 -29.18 29.80 -16.12
N GLU A 154 -29.62 28.54 -16.12
CA GLU A 154 -30.26 27.88 -17.26
C GLU A 154 -31.77 28.11 -17.34
N ASP A 155 -32.43 28.47 -16.23
CA ASP A 155 -33.88 28.71 -16.20
C ASP A 155 -34.28 30.07 -16.81
N PRO A 156 -35.01 30.09 -17.94
CA PRO A 156 -35.44 31.33 -18.61
C PRO A 156 -36.53 32.11 -17.84
N ASP A 157 -37.22 31.48 -16.89
CA ASP A 157 -38.31 32.10 -16.11
C ASP A 157 -37.83 32.68 -14.76
N THR A 158 -36.59 32.37 -14.36
CA THR A 158 -35.97 32.85 -13.13
C THR A 158 -35.48 34.30 -13.29
N HIS A 159 -35.77 35.16 -12.31
CA HIS A 159 -35.36 36.58 -12.26
C HIS A 159 -33.85 36.75 -11.97
N GLY A 160 -32.99 36.04 -12.69
CA GLY A 160 -31.53 36.10 -12.57
C GLY A 160 -31.03 35.91 -11.13
N ARG A 161 -30.56 37.01 -10.51
CA ARG A 161 -29.96 37.00 -9.16
C ARG A 161 -30.89 36.47 -8.07
N GLU A 162 -32.22 36.61 -8.19
CA GLU A 162 -33.15 36.14 -7.16
C GLU A 162 -33.24 34.60 -7.10
N GLY A 163 -33.27 33.91 -8.25
CA GLY A 163 -33.30 32.43 -8.23
C GLY A 163 -31.98 31.80 -7.82
N VAL A 164 -30.85 32.47 -8.06
CA VAL A 164 -29.55 32.04 -7.49
C VAL A 164 -29.59 32.12 -5.95
N VAL A 165 -30.20 33.17 -5.40
CA VAL A 165 -30.33 33.31 -3.93
C VAL A 165 -31.28 32.26 -3.36
N GLU A 166 -32.40 31.98 -4.02
CA GLU A 166 -33.35 30.95 -3.60
C GLU A 166 -32.73 29.55 -3.63
N ALA A 167 -32.01 29.20 -4.70
CA ALA A 167 -31.30 27.92 -4.81
C ALA A 167 -30.16 27.78 -3.78
N ILE A 168 -29.46 28.88 -3.44
CA ILE A 168 -28.46 28.87 -2.35
C ILE A 168 -29.12 28.68 -0.97
N VAL A 169 -30.32 29.24 -0.76
CA VAL A 169 -31.09 29.06 0.48
C VAL A 169 -31.58 27.61 0.61
N GLU A 170 -31.96 26.96 -0.50
CA GLU A 170 -32.32 25.54 -0.49
C GLU A 170 -31.13 24.65 -0.11
N VAL A 171 -29.94 24.94 -0.65
CA VAL A 171 -28.68 24.28 -0.27
C VAL A 171 -28.29 24.54 1.20
N ALA A 172 -28.81 25.59 1.83
CA ALA A 172 -28.56 25.86 3.25
C ALA A 172 -29.21 24.82 4.18
N GLY A 173 -30.20 24.06 3.70
CA GLY A 173 -30.81 22.95 4.42
C GLY A 173 -30.03 21.63 4.32
N THR A 174 -29.00 21.55 3.47
CA THR A 174 -28.25 20.32 3.25
C THR A 174 -27.17 20.14 4.31
N THR A 175 -27.04 18.91 4.80
CA THR A 175 -26.08 18.51 5.83
C THR A 175 -24.92 17.72 5.24
N VAL A 176 -23.81 17.59 5.98
CA VAL A 176 -22.67 16.77 5.55
C VAL A 176 -23.08 15.30 5.36
N GLY A 177 -24.03 14.80 6.15
CA GLY A 177 -24.58 13.46 6.03
C GLY A 177 -25.13 13.15 4.64
N ASP A 178 -25.76 14.12 3.98
CA ASP A 178 -26.40 13.96 2.66
C ASP A 178 -25.40 13.72 1.52
N VAL A 179 -24.16 14.18 1.70
CA VAL A 179 -23.06 14.03 0.72
C VAL A 179 -21.99 13.04 1.18
N THR A 180 -22.26 12.32 2.27
CA THR A 180 -21.33 11.34 2.83
C THR A 180 -21.24 10.10 1.95
N ARG A 181 -20.00 9.62 1.73
CA ARG A 181 -19.70 8.40 1.00
C ARG A 181 -19.24 7.30 1.97
N PRO A 182 -19.44 6.01 1.65
CA PRO A 182 -18.97 4.91 2.49
C PRO A 182 -17.45 4.95 2.67
N ILE A 183 -16.97 4.75 3.90
CA ILE A 183 -15.55 4.62 4.20
C ILE A 183 -15.21 3.15 4.46
N VAL A 184 -14.01 2.73 4.03
CA VAL A 184 -13.52 1.38 4.28
C VAL A 184 -12.95 1.32 5.70
N SER A 185 -13.35 0.32 6.48
CA SER A 185 -12.73 0.04 7.77
C SER A 185 -11.63 -1.03 7.63
N LEU A 186 -10.47 -0.77 8.20
CA LEU A 186 -9.30 -1.65 8.15
C LEU A 186 -8.67 -1.79 9.55
N PRO A 187 -8.53 -3.02 10.08
CA PRO A 187 -7.82 -3.25 11.33
C PRO A 187 -6.39 -2.71 11.28
N GLY A 188 -5.96 -2.03 12.35
CA GLY A 188 -4.59 -1.50 12.47
C GLY A 188 -3.49 -2.56 12.38
N THR A 189 -3.82 -3.83 12.63
CA THR A 189 -2.91 -4.98 12.52
C THR A 189 -2.68 -5.46 11.09
N ASN A 190 -3.42 -4.94 10.09
CA ASN A 190 -3.23 -5.32 8.69
C ASN A 190 -1.86 -4.86 8.19
N ALA A 191 -1.25 -5.64 7.29
CA ALA A 191 -0.04 -5.24 6.60
C ALA A 191 -0.31 -4.12 5.57
N VAL A 192 0.66 -3.22 5.39
CA VAL A 192 0.49 -2.04 4.53
C VAL A 192 0.36 -2.41 3.05
N LEU A 193 1.25 -3.22 2.47
CA LEU A 193 1.25 -3.50 1.02
C LEU A 193 -0.03 -4.19 0.52
N PRO A 194 -0.56 -5.25 1.17
CA PRO A 194 -1.83 -5.86 0.75
C PRO A 194 -3.01 -4.90 0.86
N THR A 195 -2.97 -4.02 1.87
CA THR A 195 -3.97 -2.99 2.07
C THR A 195 -3.94 -1.96 0.93
N LEU A 196 -2.77 -1.43 0.60
CA LEU A 196 -2.60 -0.48 -0.52
C LEU A 196 -3.06 -1.08 -1.85
N SER A 197 -2.77 -2.36 -2.10
CA SER A 197 -3.26 -3.08 -3.27
C SER A 197 -4.80 -3.14 -3.31
N THR A 198 -5.43 -3.42 -2.17
CA THR A 198 -6.89 -3.45 -2.03
C THR A 198 -7.51 -2.07 -2.22
N MET A 199 -6.92 -1.02 -1.63
CA MET A 199 -7.37 0.36 -1.76
C MET A 199 -7.25 0.85 -3.21
N ARG A 200 -6.12 0.57 -3.88
CA ARG A 200 -5.92 0.90 -5.29
C ARG A 200 -6.95 0.24 -6.19
N ARG A 201 -7.27 -1.04 -5.94
CA ARG A 201 -8.27 -1.79 -6.71
C ARG A 201 -9.69 -1.24 -6.51
N THR A 202 -10.01 -0.79 -5.30
CA THR A 202 -11.35 -0.25 -4.96
C THR A 202 -11.48 1.25 -5.21
N GLY A 203 -10.38 1.94 -5.55
CA GLY A 203 -10.36 3.40 -5.67
C GLY A 203 -10.52 4.13 -4.33
N ALA A 204 -10.28 3.44 -3.22
CA ALA A 204 -10.30 4.04 -1.89
C ALA A 204 -9.00 4.82 -1.64
N HIS A 205 -9.12 6.02 -1.08
CA HIS A 205 -7.99 6.90 -0.76
C HIS A 205 -7.97 7.32 0.72
N ILE A 206 -8.95 6.87 1.50
CA ILE A 206 -9.06 7.05 2.94
C ILE A 206 -9.72 5.78 3.51
N ALA A 207 -9.30 5.42 4.71
CA ALA A 207 -9.85 4.32 5.49
C ALA A 207 -9.76 4.67 6.99
N VAL A 208 -10.52 3.96 7.81
CA VAL A 208 -10.51 4.07 9.29
C VAL A 208 -10.19 2.75 9.95
#